data_AF-A0A3M1CKD7-F1
#
_entry.id   AF-A0A3M1CKD7-F1
#
_cell.length_a   1.000
_cell.length_b   1.000
_cell.length_c   1.000
_cell.angle_alpha   90.00
_cell.angle_beta   90.00
_cell.angle_gamma   90.00
#
_symmetry.space_group_name_H-M   'P 1'
#
loop_
_entity.id
_entity.type
_entity.pdbx_description
1 polymer ?
#
loop_
_entity_poly.entity_id
_entity_poly.type
_entity_poly.pdbx_seq_one_letter_code
_entity_poly.pdbx_strand_id
1 'polypeptide(L)' 'VPTRDPVTGETTKSFVERFTERRQATLPPGVPRERFPDYYRLTINTRVASPEPVTIRVGDAVMAV' A
#
# COMPACT_ATOMS: atom_id res chain seq x y z
N VAL A 1 4.35 -1.79 -3.01
CA VAL A 1 4.38 -3.10 -2.31
C VAL A 1 5.59 -3.85 -2.84
N PRO A 2 6.58 -4.20 -2.00
CA PRO A 2 7.82 -4.74 -2.50
C PRO A 2 7.61 -6.16 -3.01
N THR A 3 7.77 -6.35 -4.32
CA THR A 3 7.83 -7.67 -4.98
C THR A 3 9.22 -8.31 -4.86
N ARG A 4 10.11 -7.69 -4.07
CA ARG A 4 11.51 -8.04 -3.90
C ARG A 4 11.91 -7.95 -2.44
N ASP A 5 12.87 -8.76 -2.04
CA ASP A 5 13.51 -8.64 -0.73
C ASP A 5 14.22 -7.28 -0.61
N PRO A 6 13.99 -6.53 0.48
CA PRO A 6 14.55 -5.18 0.64
C PRO A 6 16.06 -5.16 0.94
N VAL A 7 16.66 -6.29 1.32
CA VAL A 7 18.08 -6.44 1.62
C VAL A 7 18.84 -7.00 0.41
N THR A 8 18.33 -8.08 -0.20
CA THR A 8 19.01 -8.80 -1.29
C THR A 8 18.54 -8.39 -2.69
N GLY A 9 17.36 -7.80 -2.81
CA GLY A 9 16.74 -7.47 -4.10
C GLY A 9 16.14 -8.66 -4.85
N GLU A 10 16.21 -9.87 -4.27
CA GLU A 10 15.68 -11.08 -4.89
C GLU A 10 14.17 -11.00 -5.11
N THR A 11 13.68 -11.47 -6.26
CA THR A 11 12.25 -11.47 -6.58
C THR A 11 11.50 -12.46 -5.69
N THR A 12 10.44 -11.99 -5.03
CA THR A 12 9.48 -12.88 -4.35
C THR A 12 8.56 -13.51 -5.39
N LYS A 13 8.77 -14.81 -5.67
CA LYS A 13 7.93 -15.58 -6.61
C LYS A 13 6.47 -15.62 -6.14
N SER A 14 5.54 -15.50 -7.09
CA SER A 14 4.08 -15.54 -6.86
C SER A 14 3.56 -14.50 -5.86
N PHE A 15 4.28 -13.40 -5.62
CA PHE A 15 3.87 -12.38 -4.66
C PHE A 15 2.47 -11.83 -4.96
N VAL A 16 2.23 -11.42 -6.21
CA VAL A 16 0.97 -10.76 -6.63
C VAL A 16 -0.23 -11.69 -6.44
N GLU A 17 -0.08 -12.95 -6.83
CA GLU A 17 -1.10 -14.00 -6.68
C GLU A 17 -1.44 -14.21 -5.20
N ARG A 18 -0.44 -14.53 -4.37
CA ARG A 18 -0.63 -14.75 -2.92
C ARG A 18 -1.20 -13.54 -2.20
N PHE A 19 -0.76 -12.33 -2.58
CA PHE A 19 -1.25 -11.09 -1.99
C PHE A 19 -2.73 -10.88 -2.32
N THR A 20 -3.11 -11.09 -3.57
CA THR A 20 -4.49 -10.95 -4.04
C THR A 20 -5.43 -11.90 -3.33
N GLU A 21 -5.08 -13.19 -3.27
CA GLU A 21 -5.86 -14.22 -2.58
C GLU A 21 -6.09 -13.88 -1.11
N ARG A 22 -5.02 -13.52 -0.38
CA ARG A 22 -5.13 -13.18 1.05
C ARG A 22 -5.93 -11.91 1.27
N ARG A 23 -5.75 -10.89 0.43
CA ARG A 23 -6.48 -9.62 0.58
C ARG A 23 -7.98 -9.81 0.32
N GLN A 24 -8.35 -10.66 -0.63
CA GLN A 24 -9.74 -11.03 -0.84
C GLN A 24 -10.30 -11.82 0.35
N ALA A 25 -9.55 -12.80 0.87
CA ALA A 25 -9.99 -13.65 1.98
C ALA A 25 -10.12 -12.91 3.31
N THR A 26 -9.39 -11.80 3.49
CA THR A 26 -9.33 -11.03 4.74
C THR A 26 -10.01 -9.67 4.64
N LEU A 27 -10.70 -9.37 3.54
CA LEU A 27 -11.38 -8.10 3.35
C LEU A 27 -12.57 -7.98 4.34
N PRO A 28 -12.60 -6.94 5.20
CA PRO A 28 -13.74 -6.72 6.08
C PRO A 28 -15.02 -6.41 5.28
N PRO A 29 -16.21 -6.84 5.75
CA PRO A 29 -17.46 -6.68 5.02
C PRO A 29 -17.88 -5.22 4.81
N GLY A 30 -17.43 -4.29 5.67
CA GLY A 30 -17.74 -2.86 5.57
C GLY A 30 -16.85 -2.07 4.60
N VAL A 31 -15.91 -2.71 3.90
CA VAL A 31 -15.04 -1.98 2.96
C VAL A 31 -15.80 -1.67 1.67
N PRO A 32 -15.84 -0.39 1.23
CA PRO A 32 -16.50 -0.03 -0.03
C PRO A 32 -15.68 -0.55 -1.21
N ARG A 33 -16.05 -1.74 -1.73
CA ARG A 33 -15.36 -2.37 -2.86
C ARG A 33 -15.27 -1.50 -4.10
N GLU A 34 -16.23 -0.61 -4.31
CA GLU A 34 -16.25 0.34 -5.43
C GLU A 34 -15.02 1.27 -5.44
N ARG A 35 -14.44 1.56 -4.26
CA ARG A 35 -13.21 2.37 -4.14
C ARG A 35 -11.93 1.56 -4.38
N PHE A 36 -12.03 0.23 -4.36
CA PHE A 36 -10.92 -0.71 -4.50
C PHE A 36 -11.31 -1.84 -5.46
N PRO A 37 -11.54 -1.54 -6.75
CA PRO A 37 -12.03 -2.52 -7.72
C PRO A 37 -11.05 -3.69 -7.91
N ASP A 38 -9.74 -3.42 -7.77
CA ASP A 38 -8.68 -4.42 -7.81
C ASP A 38 -8.08 -4.64 -6.43
N TYR A 39 -7.76 -5.90 -6.08
CA TYR A 39 -7.02 -6.22 -4.85
C TYR A 39 -5.55 -5.85 -4.93
N TYR A 40 -5.01 -5.64 -6.13
CA TYR A 40 -3.63 -5.27 -6.32
C TYR A 40 -3.52 -4.26 -7.47
N ARG A 41 -2.88 -3.12 -7.19
CA ARG A 41 -2.56 -2.11 -8.19
C ARG A 41 -1.19 -1.52 -7.90
N LEU A 42 -0.37 -1.40 -8.92
CA LEU A 42 0.86 -0.61 -8.85
C LEU A 42 0.51 0.85 -9.10
N THR A 43 0.69 1.68 -8.08
CA THR A 43 0.54 3.14 -8.18
C THR A 43 1.90 3.80 -7.94
N ILE A 44 2.17 4.87 -8.69
CA ILE A 44 3.33 5.73 -8.49
C ILE A 44 2.79 7.09 -8.02
N ASN A 45 3.19 7.52 -6.83
CA ASN A 45 2.82 8.81 -6.29
C ASN A 45 3.79 9.86 -6.84
N THR A 46 3.43 10.53 -7.94
CA THR A 46 4.28 11.52 -8.61
C THR A 46 3.95 12.98 -8.27
N ARG A 47 2.93 13.21 -7.43
CA ARG A 47 2.47 14.55 -7.05
C ARG A 47 2.39 14.67 -5.54
N VAL A 48 2.98 15.73 -5.00
CA VAL A 48 2.87 16.12 -3.60
C VAL A 48 1.79 17.20 -3.49
N ALA A 49 0.89 17.08 -2.52
CA ALA A 49 -0.25 17.98 -2.38
C ALA A 49 0.13 19.38 -1.85
N SER A 50 1.20 19.49 -1.06
CA SER A 50 1.77 20.75 -0.61
C SER A 50 3.14 20.96 -1.26
N PRO A 51 3.43 22.14 -1.84
CA PRO A 51 4.75 22.47 -2.35
C PRO A 51 5.76 22.69 -1.20
N GLU A 52 5.29 22.94 0.02
CA GLU A 52 6.17 23.21 1.16
C GLU A 52 6.57 21.91 1.88
N PRO A 53 7.87 21.68 2.10
CA PRO A 53 8.34 20.50 2.82
C PRO A 53 7.95 20.57 4.30
N VAL A 54 7.20 19.58 4.75
CA VAL A 54 6.85 19.39 6.16
C VAL A 54 7.73 18.29 6.75
N THR A 55 8.29 18.52 7.93
CA THR A 55 9.05 17.50 8.67
C THR A 55 8.13 16.79 9.65
N ILE A 56 8.05 15.46 9.55
CA ILE A 56 7.45 14.58 10.56
C ILE A 56 8.56 13.77 11.24
N ARG A 57 8.36 13.43 12.50
CA ARG A 57 9.29 12.64 13.32
C ARG A 57 8.61 11.40 13.87
N VAL A 58 9.42 10.42 14.24
CA VAL A 58 8.95 9.25 14.99
C VAL A 58 8.35 9.73 16.30
N GLY A 59 7.10 9.34 16.56
CA GLY A 59 6.34 9.74 17.75
C GLY A 59 5.35 10.88 17.51
N ASP A 60 5.37 11.53 16.35
CA ASP A 60 4.35 12.52 16.00
C ASP A 60 2.96 11.85 15.93
N ALA A 61 1.94 12.55 16.41
CA ALA A 61 0.56 12.07 16.40
C ALA A 61 0.00 12.05 14.97
N VAL A 62 -0.66 10.96 14.59
CA VAL A 62 -1.39 10.85 13.33
C VAL A 62 -2.87 11.03 13.60
N MET A 63 -3.42 12.13 13.10
CA MET A 63 -4.85 12.44 13.20
C MET A 63 -5.52 12.14 11.86
N ALA A 64 -6.61 11.36 11.89
CA ALA A 64 -7.49 11.23 10.74
C ALA A 64 -8.32 12.51 10.61
N VAL A 65 -8.42 13.04 9.39
CA VAL A 65 -9.26 14.20 9.04
C VAL A 65 -10.58 13.73 8.48
#